data_AF-M5IR82-F1
#
_entry.id   AF-M5IR82-F1
#
_cell.length_a   1.000
_cell.length_b   1.000
_cell.length_c   1.000
_cell.angle_alpha   90.00
_cell.angle_beta   90.00
_cell.angle_gamma   90.00
#
_symmetry.space_group_name_H-M   'P 1'
#
loop_
_entity.id
_entity.type
_entity.pdbx_description
1 polymer ?
#
loop_
_entity_poly.entity_id
_entity_poly.type
_entity_poly.pdbx_seq_one_letter_code
_entity_poly.pdbx_strand_id
1 'polypeptide(L)'
;MEYMPNYEPMLNLLLDNNVSGQPTSEELKEAYKKCHDTYIWYKIRWIDEENINKKRPFYVDMPIKNLEKYCTEPDGTFQDVRTFMSWTNEQKKMDAIIRIGDTAKVIYIDANISSQDKEKLISNKLIQKLRSKDAAERR
;
A
#
# COMPACT_ATOMS: atom_id res chain seq x y z
N MET A 1 -1.86 -24.82 10.81
CA MET A 1 -1.85 -24.04 9.56
C MET A 1 -3.31 -23.79 9.22
N GLU A 2 -3.76 -22.55 9.27
CA GLU A 2 -5.15 -22.19 9.03
C GLU A 2 -5.45 -22.39 7.53
N TYR A 3 -6.54 -23.08 7.20
CA TYR A 3 -6.94 -23.28 5.81
C TYR A 3 -7.44 -21.95 5.25
N MET A 4 -6.71 -21.37 4.30
CA MET A 4 -7.17 -20.20 3.54
C MET A 4 -7.95 -20.69 2.31
N PRO A 5 -9.26 -20.36 2.20
CA PRO A 5 -10.03 -20.76 1.04
C PRO A 5 -9.49 -20.11 -0.25
N ASN A 6 -9.51 -20.85 -1.36
CA ASN A 6 -9.26 -20.27 -2.66
C ASN A 6 -10.54 -19.58 -3.17
N TYR A 7 -10.51 -18.25 -3.23
CA TYR A 7 -11.66 -17.45 -3.66
C TYR A 7 -11.69 -17.17 -5.17
N GLU A 8 -10.66 -17.53 -5.94
CA GLU A 8 -10.61 -17.29 -7.39
C GLU A 8 -11.81 -17.91 -8.15
N PRO A 9 -12.22 -19.17 -7.91
CA PRO A 9 -13.36 -19.73 -8.63
C PRO A 9 -14.66 -18.97 -8.38
N MET A 10 -14.87 -18.51 -7.15
CA MET A 10 -16.05 -17.72 -6.79
C MET A 10 -16.00 -16.33 -7.43
N LEU A 11 -14.82 -15.70 -7.45
CA LEU A 11 -14.63 -14.43 -8.12
C LEU A 11 -14.95 -14.52 -9.62
N ASN A 12 -14.45 -15.55 -10.31
CA ASN A 12 -14.74 -15.77 -11.73
C ASN A 12 -16.24 -15.85 -12.00
N LEU A 13 -16.95 -16.66 -11.21
CA LEU A 13 -18.41 -16.80 -11.32
C LEU A 13 -19.15 -15.46 -11.13
N LEU A 14 -18.73 -14.65 -10.15
CA LEU A 14 -19.34 -13.34 -9.91
C LEU A 14 -19.13 -12.40 -11.10
N LEU A 15 -17.92 -12.38 -11.67
CA LEU A 15 -17.56 -11.54 -12.81
C LEU A 15 -18.34 -11.96 -14.07
N ASP A 16 -18.36 -13.25 -14.39
CA ASP A 16 -19.00 -13.80 -15.60
C ASP A 16 -20.52 -13.60 -15.64
N ASN A 17 -21.16 -13.50 -14.47
CA ASN A 17 -22.62 -13.37 -14.35
C ASN A 17 -23.10 -11.91 -14.18
N ASN A 18 -22.23 -10.91 -14.31
CA ASN A 18 -22.59 -9.48 -14.18
C ASN A 18 -23.46 -9.19 -12.96
N VAL A 19 -23.11 -9.78 -11.81
CA VAL A 19 -23.86 -9.59 -10.57
C VAL A 19 -23.96 -8.11 -10.21
N SER A 20 -25.09 -7.70 -9.64
CA SER A 20 -25.33 -6.32 -9.23
C SER A 20 -24.23 -5.81 -8.29
N GLY A 21 -23.74 -4.60 -8.54
CA GLY A 21 -22.68 -3.97 -7.73
C GLY A 21 -21.27 -4.08 -8.34
N GLN A 22 -21.11 -4.69 -9.51
CA GLN A 22 -19.90 -4.52 -10.31
C GLN A 22 -19.78 -3.08 -10.83
N PRO A 23 -18.56 -2.53 -10.91
CA PRO A 23 -18.35 -1.18 -11.38
C PRO A 23 -18.68 -1.06 -12.87
N THR A 24 -19.28 0.06 -13.26
CA THR A 24 -19.57 0.37 -14.67
C THR A 24 -18.30 0.77 -15.44
N SER A 25 -18.39 0.83 -16.76
CA SER A 25 -17.31 1.35 -17.61
C SER A 25 -16.88 2.76 -17.22
N GLU A 26 -17.84 3.60 -16.86
CA GLU A 26 -17.60 4.98 -16.45
C GLU A 26 -16.86 5.04 -15.11
N GLU A 27 -17.24 4.19 -14.16
CA GLU A 27 -16.57 4.07 -12.86
C GLU A 27 -15.14 3.54 -13.01
N LEU A 28 -14.92 2.56 -13.90
CA LEU A 28 -13.57 2.08 -14.22
C LEU A 28 -12.71 3.19 -14.84
N LYS A 29 -13.27 3.99 -15.75
CA LYS A 29 -12.58 5.13 -16.37
C LYS A 29 -12.27 6.22 -15.34
N GLU A 30 -13.20 6.53 -14.44
CA GLU A 30 -12.98 7.53 -13.38
C GLU A 30 -11.89 7.06 -12.39
N ALA A 31 -11.93 5.80 -11.99
CA ALA A 31 -10.91 5.21 -11.13
C ALA A 31 -9.53 5.23 -11.81
N TYR A 32 -9.47 4.90 -13.10
CA TYR A 32 -8.26 4.97 -13.88
C TYR A 32 -7.71 6.39 -13.94
N LYS A 33 -8.56 7.39 -14.19
CA LYS A 33 -8.15 8.81 -14.19
C LYS A 33 -7.49 9.20 -12.88
N LYS A 34 -8.07 8.86 -11.72
CA LYS A 34 -7.48 9.12 -10.40
C LYS A 34 -6.11 8.44 -10.25
N CYS A 35 -5.99 7.21 -10.75
CA CYS A 35 -4.73 6.50 -10.76
C CYS A 35 -3.67 7.20 -11.64
N HIS A 36 -4.06 7.63 -12.85
CA HIS A 36 -3.19 8.35 -13.77
C HIS A 36 -2.75 9.72 -13.23
N ASP A 37 -3.67 10.49 -12.64
CA ASP A 37 -3.35 11.77 -12.00
C ASP A 37 -2.29 11.59 -10.89
N THR A 38 -2.39 10.48 -10.15
CA THR A 38 -1.41 10.09 -9.12
C THR A 38 -0.06 9.74 -9.76
N TYR A 39 -0.05 8.99 -10.87
CA TYR A 39 1.17 8.70 -11.62
C TYR A 39 1.86 9.98 -12.10
N ILE A 40 1.14 10.92 -12.69
CA ILE A 40 1.69 12.21 -13.13
C ILE A 40 2.29 12.99 -11.96
N TRP A 41 1.60 13.03 -10.82
CA TRP A 41 2.12 13.67 -9.61
C TRP A 41 3.46 13.09 -9.16
N TYR A 42 3.59 11.76 -9.15
CA TYR A 42 4.84 11.10 -8.80
C TYR A 42 5.91 11.34 -9.87
N LYS A 43 5.54 11.29 -11.15
CA LYS A 43 6.45 11.49 -12.27
C LYS A 43 7.16 12.84 -12.17
N ILE A 44 6.39 13.92 -12.01
CA ILE A 44 6.89 15.29 -11.88
C ILE A 44 7.81 15.44 -10.66
N ARG A 45 7.48 14.82 -9.53
CA ARG A 45 8.21 15.02 -8.27
C ARG A 45 9.40 14.10 -8.06
N TRP A 46 9.42 12.92 -8.68
CA TRP A 46 10.32 11.83 -8.32
C TRP A 46 10.93 11.06 -9.48
N ILE A 47 10.47 11.27 -10.73
CA ILE A 47 10.92 10.49 -11.90
C ILE A 47 11.59 11.39 -12.94
N ASP A 48 11.07 12.61 -13.15
CA ASP A 48 11.62 13.54 -14.14
C ASP A 48 13.10 13.89 -13.86
N GLU A 49 13.82 14.30 -14.92
CA GLU A 49 15.29 14.27 -15.05
C GLU A 49 16.08 14.82 -13.86
N GLU A 50 15.57 15.82 -13.15
CA GLU A 50 16.22 16.41 -11.97
C GLU A 50 16.28 15.45 -10.75
N ASN A 51 15.43 14.42 -10.71
CA ASN A 51 15.30 13.48 -9.59
C ASN A 51 15.64 12.03 -9.96
N ILE A 52 15.84 11.72 -11.25
CA ILE A 52 16.10 10.34 -11.74
C ILE A 52 17.33 9.68 -11.11
N ASN A 53 18.32 10.48 -10.71
CA ASN A 53 19.57 10.02 -10.10
C ASN A 53 19.54 9.99 -8.56
N LYS A 54 18.43 10.38 -7.92
CA LYS A 54 18.30 10.34 -6.47
C LYS A 54 17.74 8.99 -6.03
N LYS A 55 18.43 8.33 -5.09
CA LYS A 55 17.91 7.12 -4.45
C LYS A 55 16.59 7.43 -3.77
N ARG A 56 15.50 6.84 -4.28
CA ARG A 56 14.16 7.03 -3.72
C ARG A 56 14.00 6.20 -2.44
N PRO A 57 13.33 6.74 -1.40
CA PRO A 57 12.87 5.93 -0.29
C PRO A 57 11.94 4.82 -0.77
N PHE A 58 11.93 3.69 -0.06
CA PHE A 58 11.09 2.54 -0.36
C PHE A 58 9.60 2.92 -0.54
N TYR A 59 9.06 3.77 0.34
CA TYR A 59 7.65 4.18 0.34
C TYR A 59 7.28 5.11 -0.82
N VAL A 60 8.26 5.59 -1.59
CA VAL A 60 8.06 6.33 -2.85
C VAL A 60 8.20 5.38 -4.03
N ASP A 61 9.25 4.55 -4.02
CA ASP A 61 9.55 3.64 -5.12
C ASP A 61 8.46 2.57 -5.33
N MET A 62 7.90 2.04 -4.23
CA MET A 62 6.86 1.02 -4.27
C MET A 62 5.56 1.53 -4.93
N PRO A 63 4.96 2.67 -4.54
CA PRO A 63 3.83 3.25 -5.25
C PRO A 63 4.10 3.55 -6.72
N ILE A 64 5.27 4.10 -7.06
CA ILE A 64 5.63 4.42 -8.45
C ILE A 64 5.58 3.17 -9.32
N LYS A 65 6.20 2.07 -8.89
CA LYS A 65 6.20 0.80 -9.64
C LYS A 65 4.80 0.25 -9.88
N ASN A 66 3.90 0.40 -8.90
CA ASN A 66 2.51 0.00 -9.07
C ASN A 66 1.79 0.90 -10.09
N LEU A 67 1.99 2.21 -10.00
CA LEU A 67 1.38 3.16 -10.93
C LEU A 67 1.88 2.98 -12.37
N GLU A 68 3.17 2.73 -12.56
CA GLU A 68 3.79 2.43 -13.87
C GLU A 68 3.22 1.16 -14.50
N LYS A 69 2.82 0.18 -13.69
CA LYS A 69 2.23 -1.08 -14.15
C LYS A 69 0.81 -0.91 -14.69
N TYR A 70 0.04 0.04 -14.16
CA TYR A 70 -1.41 0.11 -14.41
C TYR A 70 -1.90 1.39 -15.07
N CYS A 71 -1.21 2.53 -14.93
CA CYS A 71 -1.85 3.85 -15.07
C CYS A 71 -1.02 4.87 -15.85
N THR A 72 -0.27 4.44 -16.86
CA THR A 72 0.66 5.30 -17.62
C THR A 72 0.02 6.02 -18.80
N GLU A 73 -1.10 5.51 -19.33
CA GLU A 73 -1.80 6.08 -20.48
C GLU A 73 -2.69 7.26 -20.06
N PRO A 74 -2.63 8.44 -20.70
CA PRO A 74 -3.41 9.63 -20.30
C PRO A 74 -4.93 9.49 -20.37
N ASP A 75 -5.44 8.84 -21.41
CA ASP A 75 -6.89 8.65 -21.65
C ASP A 75 -7.31 7.19 -21.45
N GLY A 76 -6.53 6.45 -20.66
CA GLY A 76 -6.76 5.02 -20.45
C GLY A 76 -8.00 4.71 -19.60
N THR A 77 -8.25 3.42 -19.47
CA THR A 77 -9.25 2.85 -18.58
C THR A 77 -8.74 1.49 -18.09
N PHE A 78 -9.23 1.03 -16.94
CA PHE A 78 -9.02 -0.37 -16.60
C PHE A 78 -9.72 -1.25 -17.64
N GLN A 79 -9.00 -2.26 -18.13
CA GLN A 79 -9.49 -3.17 -19.17
C GLN A 79 -10.76 -3.91 -18.73
N ASP A 80 -10.80 -4.34 -17.48
CA ASP A 80 -11.92 -5.04 -16.87
C ASP A 80 -11.93 -4.86 -15.34
N VAL A 81 -13.02 -5.31 -14.72
CA VAL A 81 -13.20 -5.28 -13.26
C VAL A 81 -12.10 -6.05 -12.54
N ARG A 82 -11.59 -7.15 -13.12
CA ARG A 82 -10.52 -7.95 -12.52
C ARG A 82 -9.21 -7.17 -12.41
N THR A 83 -8.86 -6.42 -13.46
CA THR A 83 -7.66 -5.59 -13.52
C THR A 83 -7.76 -4.47 -12.49
N PHE A 84 -8.91 -3.81 -12.41
CA PHE A 84 -9.21 -2.82 -11.37
C PHE A 84 -9.10 -3.41 -9.95
N MET A 85 -9.69 -4.58 -9.69
CA MET A 85 -9.59 -5.26 -8.40
C MET A 85 -8.14 -5.62 -8.05
N SER A 86 -7.36 -6.08 -9.03
CA SER A 86 -5.94 -6.40 -8.83
C SER A 86 -5.15 -5.16 -8.41
N TRP A 87 -5.34 -4.04 -9.12
CA TRP A 87 -4.71 -2.77 -8.77
C TRP A 87 -5.12 -2.28 -7.37
N THR A 88 -6.42 -2.27 -7.04
CA THR A 88 -6.89 -1.82 -5.71
C THR A 88 -6.36 -2.69 -4.58
N ASN A 89 -6.23 -4.00 -4.79
CA ASN A 89 -5.63 -4.91 -3.82
C ASN A 89 -4.13 -4.65 -3.63
N GLU A 90 -3.39 -4.39 -4.72
CA GLU A 90 -1.98 -4.00 -4.64
C GLU A 90 -1.82 -2.67 -3.90
N GLN A 91 -2.66 -1.67 -4.18
CA GLN A 91 -2.68 -0.40 -3.44
C GLN A 91 -2.89 -0.61 -1.93
N LYS A 92 -3.92 -1.37 -1.53
CA LYS A 92 -4.20 -1.67 -0.10
C LYS A 92 -3.02 -2.38 0.58
N LYS A 93 -2.38 -3.31 -0.14
CA LYS A 93 -1.20 -4.01 0.37
C LYS A 93 -0.04 -3.05 0.57
N MET A 94 0.24 -2.18 -0.39
CA MET A 94 1.31 -1.19 -0.29
C MET A 94 1.05 -0.19 0.84
N ASP A 95 -0.17 0.33 0.98
CA ASP A 95 -0.56 1.23 2.07
C ASP A 95 -0.29 0.60 3.44
N ALA A 96 -0.62 -0.69 3.58
CA ALA A 96 -0.33 -1.44 4.80
C ALA A 96 1.18 -1.55 5.06
N ILE A 97 2.00 -1.84 4.05
CA ILE A 97 3.46 -1.94 4.19
C ILE A 97 4.07 -0.56 4.50
N ILE A 98 3.65 0.50 3.82
CA ILE A 98 4.12 1.87 4.07
C ILE A 98 3.79 2.29 5.50
N ARG A 99 2.58 1.97 5.98
CA ARG A 99 2.16 2.23 7.36
C ARG A 99 3.02 1.48 8.39
N ILE A 100 3.50 0.28 8.07
CA ILE A 100 4.48 -0.43 8.89
C ILE A 100 5.85 0.27 8.79
N GLY A 101 6.28 0.65 7.59
CA GLY A 101 7.57 1.33 7.36
C GLY A 101 7.71 2.71 8.01
N ASP A 102 6.63 3.31 8.52
CA ASP A 102 6.65 4.49 9.39
C ASP A 102 7.38 4.15 10.71
N THR A 103 8.71 4.31 10.69
CA THR A 103 9.68 3.82 11.68
C THR A 103 9.42 4.26 13.12
N ALA A 104 8.64 5.33 13.34
CA ALA A 104 8.17 5.70 14.67
C ALA A 104 7.37 4.56 15.35
N LYS A 105 6.74 3.69 14.56
CA LYS A 105 5.85 2.62 15.03
C LYS A 105 6.49 1.24 15.03
N VAL A 106 7.65 1.05 14.42
CA VAL A 106 8.32 -0.27 14.34
C VAL A 106 9.54 -0.34 15.25
N ILE A 107 9.86 -1.55 15.74
CA ILE A 107 11.13 -1.87 16.37
C ILE A 107 11.88 -2.72 15.35
N TYR A 108 12.98 -2.21 14.82
CA TYR A 108 13.87 -3.02 13.99
C TYR A 108 14.64 -3.96 14.90
N ILE A 109 14.32 -5.25 14.80
CA ILE A 109 15.03 -6.32 15.47
C ILE A 109 15.97 -6.94 14.43
N ASP A 110 17.26 -6.64 14.54
CA ASP A 110 18.29 -7.26 13.72
C ASP A 110 18.25 -8.80 13.87
N ALA A 111 18.61 -9.55 12.84
CA ALA A 111 18.61 -11.01 12.92
C ALA A 111 19.65 -11.54 13.95
N ASN A 112 20.73 -10.79 14.17
CA ASN A 112 21.84 -11.15 15.05
C ASN A 112 21.73 -10.58 16.47
N ILE A 113 20.69 -9.80 16.78
CA ILE A 113 20.52 -9.26 18.13
C ILE A 113 20.16 -10.37 19.13
N SER A 114 20.77 -10.33 20.31
CA SER A 114 20.54 -11.32 21.36
C SER A 114 19.09 -11.26 21.86
N SER A 115 18.55 -12.38 22.34
CA SER A 115 17.18 -12.40 22.90
C SER A 115 17.02 -11.43 24.08
N GLN A 116 18.07 -11.24 24.90
CA GLN A 116 18.05 -10.30 26.02
C GLN A 116 17.94 -8.84 25.55
N ASP A 117 18.66 -8.48 24.48
CA ASP A 117 18.60 -7.14 23.91
C ASP A 117 17.24 -6.87 23.24
N LYS A 118 16.61 -7.89 22.64
CA LYS A 118 15.23 -7.82 22.13
C LYS A 118 14.23 -7.49 23.24
N GLU A 119 14.29 -8.20 24.36
CA GLU A 119 13.39 -7.97 25.50
C GLU A 119 13.56 -6.56 26.08
N LYS A 120 14.79 -6.08 26.17
CA LYS A 120 15.09 -4.73 26.67
C LYS A 120 14.54 -3.64 25.75
N LEU A 121 14.63 -3.81 24.43
CA LEU A 121 14.05 -2.88 23.45
C LEU A 121 12.52 -2.82 23.53
N ILE A 122 11.86 -3.98 23.67
CA ILE A 122 10.40 -4.07 23.79
C ILE A 122 9.92 -3.42 25.08
N SER A 123 10.55 -3.74 26.21
CA SER A 123 10.22 -3.18 27.53
C SER A 123 10.39 -1.66 27.58
N ASN A 124 11.46 -1.12 27.02
CA ASN A 124 11.68 0.33 27.00
C ASN A 124 10.60 1.08 26.20
N LYS A 125 10.14 0.53 25.08
CA LYS A 125 9.09 1.16 24.25
C LYS A 125 7.72 1.10 24.92
N LEU A 126 7.40 0.00 25.62
CA LEU A 126 6.19 -0.11 26.45
C LEU A 126 6.17 0.96 27.55
N ILE A 127 7.29 1.14 28.25
CA ILE A 127 7.43 2.15 29.32
C ILE A 127 7.28 3.58 28.77
N GLN A 128 7.84 3.88 27.59
CA GLN A 128 7.63 5.18 26.94
C GLN A 128 6.16 5.41 26.56
N LYS A 129 5.48 4.38 26.05
CA LYS A 129 4.06 4.47 25.68
C LYS A 129 3.17 4.71 26.90
N LEU A 130 3.43 4.02 28.02
CA LEU A 130 2.72 4.25 29.29
C LEU A 130 2.93 5.69 29.78
N ARG A 131 4.17 6.18 29.79
CA ARG A 131 4.48 7.57 30.17
C ARG A 131 3.78 8.61 29.29
N SER A 132 3.69 8.36 27.99
CA SER A 132 2.98 9.26 27.05
C SER A 132 1.46 9.27 27.27
N LYS A 133 0.88 8.13 27.66
CA LYS A 133 -0.55 8.00 27.98
C LYS A 133 -0.89 8.75 29.27
N ASP A 134 -0.09 8.55 30.32
CA ASP A 134 -0.27 9.25 31.60
C ASP A 134 -0.10 10.77 31.45
N ALA A 135 0.68 11.25 30.47
CA ALA A 135 0.84 12.67 30.19
C ALA A 135 -0.36 13.27 29.43
N ALA A 136 -1.05 12.46 28.62
CA ALA A 136 -2.25 12.87 27.89
C ALA A 136 -3.50 12.91 28.78
N GLU A 137 -3.61 12.02 29.77
CA GLU A 137 -4.74 11.97 30.73
C GLU A 137 -4.65 13.05 31.84
N ARG A 138 -3.50 13.71 31.99
CA ARG A 138 -3.30 14.82 32.94
C ARG A 138 -3.54 16.21 32.34
N ARG A 139 -3.97 16.31 31.09
CA ARG A 139 -4.38 17.55 30.41
C ARG A 139 -5.88 17.56 30.20
#